data_AF-A0A7V9VHF6-F1
#
_entry.id   AF-A0A7V9VHF6-F1
#
_cell.length_a   1.000
_cell.length_b   1.000
_cell.length_c   1.000
_cell.angle_alpha   90.00
_cell.angle_beta   90.00
_cell.angle_gamma   90.00
#
_symmetry.space_group_name_H-M   'P 1'
#
loop_
_entity.id
_entity.type
_entity.pdbx_description
1 polymer ?
#
loop_
_entity_poly.entity_id
_entity_poly.type
_entity_poly.pdbx_seq_one_letter_code
_entity_poly.pdbx_strand_id
1 'polypeptide(L)' 'MTRSRVNSATWYDQHSDRYIGDTGHLDLSPLYARFLAHLPGRARILDAGCGSGRDALAFQRLGHN' A
#
# COMPACT_ATOMS: atom_id res chain seq x y z
N MET A 1 26.71 -17.11 -17.83
CA MET A 1 25.50 -17.45 -17.04
C MET A 1 24.95 -16.14 -16.46
N THR A 2 23.99 -15.51 -17.13
CA THR A 2 23.40 -14.25 -16.65
C THR A 2 22.24 -14.61 -15.72
N ARG A 3 22.36 -14.30 -14.42
CA ARG A 3 21.21 -14.34 -13.51
C ARG A 3 20.17 -13.36 -14.05
N SER A 4 19.09 -13.87 -14.63
CA SER A 4 17.94 -13.03 -14.98
C SER A 4 17.37 -12.49 -13.67
N ARG A 5 17.53 -11.19 -13.42
CA ARG A 5 16.81 -10.53 -12.33
C ARG A 5 15.33 -10.60 -12.69
N VAL A 6 14.53 -11.25 -11.86
CA VAL A 6 13.08 -11.07 -11.93
C VAL A 6 12.83 -9.59 -11.67
N ASN A 7 12.21 -8.91 -12.64
CA ASN A 7 11.77 -7.53 -12.46
C ASN A 7 10.55 -7.55 -11.53
N SER A 8 10.67 -6.99 -10.33
CA SER A 8 9.58 -6.97 -9.34
C SER A 8 8.32 -6.31 -9.90
N ALA A 9 8.44 -5.31 -10.78
CA ALA A 9 7.30 -4.68 -11.43
C ALA A 9 6.51 -5.68 -12.29
N THR A 10 7.23 -6.46 -13.12
CA THR A 10 6.61 -7.49 -13.96
C THR A 10 5.89 -8.57 -13.16
N TRP A 11 6.39 -8.90 -11.95
CA TRP A 11 5.67 -9.83 -11.08
C TRP A 11 4.33 -9.25 -10.62
N TYR A 12 4.30 -7.99 -10.16
CA TYR A 12 3.06 -7.33 -9.77
C TYR A 12 2.09 -7.15 -10.94
N ASP A 13 2.59 -6.85 -12.14
CA ASP A 13 1.76 -6.74 -13.35
C ASP A 13 1.04 -8.07 -13.67
N GLN A 14 1.73 -9.20 -13.45
CA GLN A 14 1.19 -10.54 -13.77
C GLN A 14 0.34 -11.15 -12.64
N HIS A 15 0.50 -10.68 -11.40
CA HIS A 15 -0.13 -11.26 -10.21
C HIS A 15 -1.01 -10.26 -9.46
N SER A 16 -1.39 -9.15 -10.10
CA SER A 16 -2.15 -8.05 -9.48
C SER A 16 -3.45 -8.52 -8.83
N ASP A 17 -4.26 -9.33 -9.53
CA ASP A 17 -5.53 -9.85 -9.01
C ASP A 17 -5.33 -10.68 -7.74
N ARG A 18 -4.35 -11.58 -7.76
CA ARG A 18 -3.99 -12.39 -6.60
C ARG A 18 -3.52 -11.51 -5.45
N TYR A 19 -2.62 -10.57 -5.72
CA TYR A 19 -2.10 -9.67 -4.71
C TYR A 19 -3.21 -8.83 -4.08
N ILE A 20 -4.16 -8.33 -4.88
CA ILE A 20 -5.32 -7.58 -4.40
C ILE A 20 -6.21 -8.47 -3.53
N GLY A 21 -6.53 -9.70 -3.98
CA GLY A 21 -7.33 -10.65 -3.21
C GLY A 21 -6.68 -11.03 -1.86
N ASP A 22 -5.39 -11.34 -1.89
CA ASP A 22 -4.62 -11.80 -0.73
C ASP A 22 -4.36 -10.67 0.29
N THR A 23 -4.28 -9.40 -0.15
CA THR A 23 -3.82 -8.30 0.72
C THR A 23 -4.84 -7.20 0.97
N GLY A 24 -5.85 -7.02 0.12
CA GLY A 24 -6.78 -5.90 0.18
C GLY A 24 -7.65 -5.90 1.45
N HIS A 25 -7.88 -7.08 2.05
CA HIS A 25 -8.73 -7.27 3.22
C HIS A 25 -7.96 -7.29 4.55
N LEU A 26 -6.63 -7.17 4.53
CA LEU A 26 -5.81 -7.23 5.74
C LEU A 26 -6.07 -6.01 6.63
N ASP A 27 -6.25 -6.26 7.93
CA ASP A 27 -6.31 -5.20 8.93
C ASP A 27 -4.91 -4.70 9.27
N LEU A 28 -4.60 -3.48 8.82
CA LEU A 28 -3.35 -2.78 9.13
C LEU A 28 -3.57 -1.56 10.04
N SER A 29 -4.73 -1.43 10.68
CA SER A 29 -5.03 -0.31 11.58
C SER A 29 -3.94 -0.04 12.63
N PRO A 30 -3.31 -1.04 13.27
CA PRO A 30 -2.20 -0.80 14.20
C PRO A 30 -0.96 -0.18 13.54
N LEU A 31 -0.72 -0.46 12.25
CA LEU A 31 0.38 0.16 11.50
C LEU A 31 0.05 1.61 11.16
N TYR A 32 -1.18 1.86 10.69
CA TYR A 32 -1.65 3.22 10.38
C TYR A 32 -1.60 4.11 11.62
N ALA A 33 -2.03 3.62 12.79
CA ALA A 33 -2.00 4.39 14.03
C ALA A 33 -0.58 4.83 14.40
N ARG A 34 0.42 3.95 14.26
CA ARG A 34 1.83 4.29 14.51
C ARG A 34 2.36 5.29 13.50
N PHE A 35 2.05 5.12 12.22
CA PHE A 35 2.46 6.04 11.17
C PHE A 35 1.89 7.45 11.38
N LEU A 36 0.58 7.53 11.63
CA LEU A 36 -0.15 8.79 11.80
C LEU A 36 0.28 9.56 13.06
N ALA A 37 0.74 8.87 14.11
CA ALA A 37 1.27 9.52 15.32
C ALA A 37 2.50 10.42 15.06
N HIS A 38 3.17 10.25 13.92
CA HIS A 38 4.32 11.06 13.51
C HIS A 38 3.96 12.22 12.57
N LEU A 39 2.69 12.36 12.20
CA LEU A 39 2.24 13.39 11.25
C LEU A 39 1.45 14.49 11.95
N PRO A 40 1.48 15.73 11.41
CA PRO A 40 0.51 16.73 11.83
C PRO A 40 -0.91 16.29 11.47
N GLY A 41 -1.89 16.78 12.22
CA GLY A 41 -3.31 16.50 11.93
C GLY A 41 -3.66 16.85 10.48
N ARG A 42 -4.41 15.96 9.81
CA ARG A 42 -4.82 16.11 8.39
C ARG A 42 -3.66 16.31 7.41
N ALA A 43 -2.48 15.72 7.70
CA ALA A 43 -1.38 15.70 6.76
C ALA A 43 -1.80 15.12 5.39
N ARG A 44 -1.21 15.66 4.32
CA ARG A 44 -1.33 15.14 2.96
C ARG A 44 -0.40 13.93 2.81
N ILE A 45 -0.93 12.79 2.37
CA ILE A 45 -0.19 11.53 2.30
C ILE A 45 -0.14 11.06 0.84
N LEU A 46 1.05 10.68 0.36
CA LEU A 46 1.24 10.02 -0.93
C LEU A 46 1.53 8.53 -0.69
N ASP A 47 0.67 7.67 -1.23
CA ASP A 47 0.87 6.21 -1.22
C ASP A 47 1.56 5.76 -2.52
N ALA A 48 2.89 5.66 -2.49
CA ALA A 48 3.71 5.30 -3.64
C ALA A 48 3.83 3.78 -3.78
N GLY A 49 3.39 3.24 -4.93
CA GLY A 49 3.28 1.79 -5.11
C GLY A 49 2.05 1.21 -4.39
N CYS A 50 0.93 1.95 -4.42
CA CYS A 50 -0.29 1.68 -3.66
C CYS A 50 -0.93 0.30 -3.88
N GLY A 51 -0.58 -0.41 -4.97
CA GLY A 51 -1.08 -1.76 -5.24
C GLY A 51 -2.60 -1.83 -5.24
N SER A 52 -3.18 -2.51 -4.25
CA SER A 52 -4.64 -2.63 -4.08
C SER A 52 -5.34 -1.34 -3.65
N GLY A 53 -4.60 -0.26 -3.33
CA GLY A 53 -5.14 1.01 -2.86
C GLY A 53 -5.65 0.98 -1.42
N ARG A 54 -5.39 -0.12 -0.67
CA ARG A 54 -5.87 -0.33 0.70
C ARG A 54 -5.44 0.80 1.63
N ASP A 55 -4.17 1.20 1.56
CA ASP A 55 -3.58 2.15 2.50
C ASP A 55 -4.07 3.57 2.19
N ALA A 56 -4.04 3.99 0.92
CA ALA A 56 -4.65 5.24 0.44
C ALA A 56 -6.13 5.38 0.86
N LEU A 57 -6.94 4.33 0.66
CA LEU A 57 -8.36 4.33 1.07
C LEU A 57 -8.52 4.47 2.60
N ALA A 58 -7.68 3.78 3.37
CA ALA A 58 -7.71 3.88 4.83
C ALA A 58 -7.37 5.30 5.31
N PHE A 59 -6.32 5.91 4.77
CA PHE A 59 -5.95 7.29 5.12
C PHE A 59 -7.03 8.31 4.72
N GLN A 60 -7.64 8.15 3.55
CA GLN A 60 -8.76 8.99 3.12
C GLN A 60 -9.95 8.89 4.10
N ARG A 61 -10.30 7.67 4.53
CA ARG A 61 -11.37 7.43 5.53
C ARG A 61 -11.04 8.01 6.91
N LEU A 62 -9.77 8.13 7.24
CA LEU A 62 -9.27 8.76 8.47
C LEU A 62 -9.16 10.30 8.33
N GLY A 63 -9.50 10.88 7.18
CA GLY A 63 -9.56 12.33 6.96
C GLY A 63 -8.29 12.97 6.41
N HIS A 64 -7.43 12.18 5.76
CA HIS A 64 -6.21 12.63 5.10
C HIS A 64 -6.38 12.60 3.57
N ASN A 65 -6.36 13.78 2.92
CA ASN A 65 -6.53 13.96 1.46
C ASN A 65 -5.32 14.63 0.82
#